data_AF-A0A2H9VPP5-F1
#
_entry.id   AF-A0A2H9VPP5-F1
#
_cell.length_a   1.000
_cell.length_b   1.000
_cell.length_c   1.000
_cell.angle_alpha   90.00
_cell.angle_beta   90.00
_cell.angle_gamma   90.00
#
_symmetry.space_group_name_H-M   'P 1'
#
loop_
_entity.id
_entity.type
_entity.pdbx_description
1 polymer ?
#
loop_
_entity_poly.entity_id
_entity_poly.type
_entity_poly.pdbx_seq_one_letter_code
_entity_poly.pdbx_strand_id
1 'polypeptide(L)'
;MTDIKELLTEFNRYAYGQSLHTAFTDRLDWMLLPFKRYEAADEQRKALETYQSHPKVEHLVKLITLIGDLSEGFRDPLGELFMQAISNGHNGQFSTPTPIADMMAMMQMGDVSDGRRINDPACGSGRMLLAAAKLNRSSLLYGADLDITCCKMSLFNMLLNSLTGEIAHMNTLSNRFYRGFKIDNVLVDGFHMPYYTEFTEPELSYIWLRPLKVQEVKPKFDKPFEPIRSVQAITGVQGSLFLAIAPGFSHL
;
A
#
# COMPACT_ATOMS: atom_id res chain seq x y z
N MET A 1 -11.49 -20.35 -7.92
CA MET A 1 -11.95 -19.66 -9.16
C MET A 1 -13.47 -19.52 -9.23
N THR A 2 -14.25 -20.29 -8.46
CA THR A 2 -15.73 -20.24 -8.47
C THR A 2 -16.28 -18.92 -7.88
N ASP A 3 -15.59 -18.32 -6.92
CA ASP A 3 -16.19 -17.27 -6.10
C ASP A 3 -16.09 -15.84 -6.68
N ILE A 4 -15.05 -15.53 -7.46
CA ILE A 4 -14.90 -14.21 -8.09
C ILE A 4 -15.98 -13.95 -9.16
N LYS A 5 -16.54 -15.01 -9.74
CA LYS A 5 -17.58 -14.92 -10.77
C LYS A 5 -18.87 -14.34 -10.21
N GLU A 6 -19.23 -14.68 -8.97
CA GLU A 6 -20.42 -14.13 -8.33
C GLU A 6 -20.22 -12.64 -8.03
N LEU A 7 -19.06 -12.27 -7.48
CA LEU A 7 -18.69 -10.88 -7.27
C LEU A 7 -18.75 -10.07 -8.57
N LEU A 8 -18.17 -10.59 -9.65
CA LEU A 8 -18.21 -9.95 -10.96
C LEU A 8 -19.65 -9.80 -11.50
N THR A 9 -20.48 -10.83 -11.31
CA THR A 9 -21.89 -10.82 -11.72
C THR A 9 -22.66 -9.73 -10.99
N GLU A 10 -22.50 -9.65 -9.67
CA GLU A 10 -23.16 -8.63 -8.86
C GLU A 10 -22.62 -7.23 -9.17
N PHE A 11 -21.32 -7.09 -9.41
CA PHE A 11 -20.71 -5.83 -9.81
C PHE A 11 -21.26 -5.33 -11.14
N ASN A 12 -21.47 -6.21 -12.13
CA ASN A 12 -22.09 -5.84 -13.40
C ASN A 12 -23.54 -5.35 -13.23
N ARG A 13 -24.30 -5.91 -12.29
CA ARG A 13 -25.65 -5.42 -11.94
C ARG A 13 -25.58 -4.02 -11.33
N TYR A 14 -24.68 -3.82 -10.37
CA TYR A 14 -24.44 -2.49 -9.79
C TYR A 14 -24.02 -1.47 -10.86
N ALA A 15 -23.17 -1.87 -11.80
CA ALA A 15 -22.67 -1.01 -12.86
C ALA A 15 -23.68 -0.72 -13.98
N TYR A 16 -24.86 -1.36 -13.98
CA TYR A 16 -25.87 -1.16 -15.02
C TYR A 16 -26.20 0.34 -15.20
N GLY A 17 -26.11 0.81 -16.45
CA GLY A 17 -26.36 2.20 -16.83
C GLY A 17 -25.15 3.14 -16.79
N GLN A 18 -23.94 2.64 -16.51
CA GLN A 18 -22.70 3.44 -16.50
C GLN A 18 -21.48 2.60 -16.91
N SER A 19 -20.30 3.24 -17.07
CA SER A 19 -19.06 2.52 -17.37
C SER A 19 -18.59 1.70 -16.15
N LEU A 20 -17.94 0.54 -16.39
CA LEU A 20 -17.39 -0.28 -15.30
C LEU A 20 -16.37 0.50 -14.46
N HIS A 21 -15.53 1.31 -15.11
CA HIS A 21 -14.54 2.14 -14.43
C HIS A 21 -15.20 3.12 -13.46
N THR A 22 -16.14 3.93 -13.95
CA THR A 22 -16.89 4.89 -13.12
C THR A 22 -17.64 4.18 -11.99
N ALA A 23 -18.32 3.07 -12.31
CA ALA A 23 -19.01 2.27 -11.31
C ALA A 23 -18.06 1.79 -10.22
N PHE A 24 -16.84 1.39 -10.56
CA PHE A 24 -15.86 0.91 -9.61
C PHE A 24 -15.30 2.02 -8.72
N THR A 25 -14.88 3.13 -9.32
CA THR A 25 -14.27 4.26 -8.59
C THR A 25 -15.27 4.88 -7.62
N ASP A 26 -16.51 5.12 -8.09
CA ASP A 26 -17.53 5.79 -7.29
C ASP A 26 -18.02 4.88 -6.15
N ARG A 27 -18.12 3.57 -6.43
CA ARG A 27 -18.50 2.57 -5.42
C ARG A 27 -17.52 2.55 -4.26
N LEU A 28 -16.21 2.75 -4.48
CA LEU A 28 -15.24 2.75 -3.39
C LEU A 28 -15.56 3.84 -2.37
N ASP A 29 -15.97 5.03 -2.81
CA ASP A 29 -16.39 6.10 -1.91
C ASP A 29 -17.64 5.70 -1.10
N TRP A 30 -18.62 5.10 -1.75
CA TRP A 30 -19.83 4.60 -1.06
C TRP A 30 -19.52 3.52 -0.04
N MET A 31 -18.63 2.58 -0.36
CA MET A 31 -18.26 1.51 0.57
C MET A 31 -17.41 1.99 1.74
N LEU A 32 -16.61 3.03 1.55
CA LEU A 32 -15.81 3.64 2.60
C LEU A 32 -16.63 4.55 3.52
N LEU A 33 -17.71 5.15 3.01
CA LEU A 33 -18.53 6.13 3.73
C LEU A 33 -18.92 5.68 5.16
N PRO A 34 -19.35 4.43 5.42
CA PRO A 34 -19.68 3.98 6.77
C PRO A 34 -18.48 3.87 7.73
N PHE A 35 -17.27 3.69 7.21
CA PHE A 35 -16.03 3.55 7.99
C PHE A 35 -15.37 4.89 8.28
N LYS A 36 -15.80 5.97 7.62
CA LYS A 36 -15.24 7.29 7.86
C LYS A 36 -15.69 7.80 9.23
N ARG A 37 -14.70 8.23 10.03
CA ARG A 37 -14.96 8.90 11.30
C ARG A 37 -15.09 10.40 11.08
N TYR A 38 -16.17 10.96 11.60
CA TYR A 38 -16.43 12.40 11.60
C TYR A 38 -16.23 12.98 13.00
N GLU A 39 -15.84 14.25 13.08
CA GLU A 39 -15.68 14.94 14.38
C GLU A 39 -17.06 15.22 15.01
N ALA A 40 -18.02 15.65 14.20
CA ALA A 40 -19.38 15.95 14.63
C ALA A 40 -20.31 14.74 14.43
N ALA A 41 -21.05 14.37 15.48
CA ALA A 41 -22.03 13.29 15.43
C ALA A 41 -23.13 13.52 14.36
N ASP A 42 -23.48 14.78 14.10
CA ASP A 42 -24.43 15.14 13.04
C ASP A 42 -23.91 14.83 11.64
N GLU A 43 -22.61 14.98 11.40
CA GLU A 43 -22.00 14.62 10.12
C GLU A 43 -21.95 13.11 9.92
N GLN A 44 -21.61 12.35 10.97
CA GLN A 44 -21.66 10.88 10.95
C GLN A 44 -23.08 10.38 10.62
N ARG A 45 -24.11 10.98 11.25
CA ARG A 45 -25.50 10.63 10.99
C ARG A 45 -25.91 10.95 9.56
N LYS A 46 -25.57 12.13 9.06
CA LYS A 46 -25.83 12.51 7.66
C LYS A 46 -25.13 11.59 6.66
N ALA A 47 -23.90 11.16 6.95
CA ALA A 47 -23.17 10.20 6.11
C ALA A 47 -23.90 8.85 6.05
N LEU A 48 -24.41 8.37 7.18
CA LEU A 48 -25.21 7.14 7.24
C LEU A 48 -26.55 7.28 6.49
N GLU A 49 -27.27 8.38 6.66
CA GLU A 49 -28.50 8.69 5.91
C GLU A 49 -28.23 8.76 4.40
N THR A 50 -27.09 9.35 4.01
CA THR A 50 -26.65 9.42 2.61
C THR A 50 -26.37 8.03 2.05
N TYR A 51 -25.67 7.17 2.80
CA TYR A 51 -25.43 5.77 2.41
C TYR A 51 -26.75 4.99 2.23
N GLN A 52 -27.66 5.12 3.19
CA GLN A 52 -28.93 4.39 3.20
C GLN A 52 -29.89 4.84 2.09
N SER A 53 -29.81 6.10 1.67
CA SER A 53 -30.63 6.66 0.59
C SER A 53 -30.07 6.41 -0.81
N HIS A 54 -28.93 5.72 -0.94
CA HIS A 54 -28.35 5.43 -2.24
C HIS A 54 -29.32 4.58 -3.10
N PRO A 55 -29.60 4.95 -4.38
CA PRO A 55 -30.57 4.23 -5.21
C PRO A 55 -30.25 2.76 -5.45
N LYS A 56 -28.97 2.37 -5.28
CA LYS A 56 -28.49 0.99 -5.44
C LYS A 56 -27.96 0.41 -4.11
N VAL A 57 -28.48 0.86 -2.96
CA VAL A 57 -27.99 0.44 -1.64
C VAL A 57 -28.03 -1.08 -1.45
N GLU A 58 -29.06 -1.77 -1.96
CA GLU A 58 -29.15 -3.23 -1.87
C GLU A 58 -27.99 -3.94 -2.58
N HIS A 59 -27.62 -3.46 -3.78
CA HIS A 59 -26.45 -3.94 -4.51
C HIS A 59 -25.15 -3.59 -3.80
N LEU A 60 -25.04 -2.40 -3.19
CA LEU A 60 -23.86 -2.00 -2.41
C LEU A 60 -23.64 -2.93 -1.21
N VAL A 61 -24.69 -3.17 -0.42
CA VAL A 61 -24.64 -4.06 0.74
C VAL A 61 -24.22 -5.46 0.30
N LYS A 62 -24.85 -6.00 -0.75
CA LYS A 62 -24.51 -7.32 -1.27
C LYS A 62 -23.06 -7.41 -1.76
N LEU A 63 -22.56 -6.38 -2.45
CA LEU A 63 -21.16 -6.33 -2.87
C LEU A 63 -20.21 -6.32 -1.67
N ILE A 64 -20.49 -5.52 -0.64
CA ILE A 64 -19.67 -5.47 0.58
C ILE A 64 -19.65 -6.83 1.27
N THR A 65 -20.81 -7.51 1.38
CA THR A 65 -20.90 -8.86 1.96
C THR A 65 -20.04 -9.85 1.17
N LEU A 66 -20.22 -9.93 -0.15
CA LEU A 66 -19.42 -10.81 -1.00
C LEU A 66 -17.92 -10.52 -0.88
N ILE A 67 -17.54 -9.23 -0.86
CA ILE A 67 -16.13 -8.85 -0.70
C ILE A 67 -15.61 -9.25 0.68
N GLY A 68 -16.40 -9.06 1.74
CA GLY A 68 -16.05 -9.47 3.10
C GLY A 68 -15.76 -10.97 3.17
N ASP A 69 -16.69 -11.80 2.69
CA ASP A 69 -16.57 -13.27 2.68
C ASP A 69 -15.34 -13.71 1.88
N LEU A 70 -15.07 -13.04 0.74
CA LEU A 70 -13.90 -13.35 -0.08
C LEU A 70 -12.60 -12.82 0.48
N SER A 71 -12.63 -11.84 1.39
CA SER A 71 -11.44 -11.25 2.02
C SER A 71 -10.91 -12.11 3.16
N GLU A 72 -11.68 -13.11 3.63
CA GLU A 72 -11.22 -14.07 4.63
C GLU A 72 -9.84 -14.64 4.29
N GLY A 73 -8.99 -14.75 5.31
CA GLY A 73 -7.60 -15.21 5.16
C GLY A 73 -6.69 -14.18 4.49
N PHE A 74 -6.99 -12.88 4.60
CA PHE A 74 -6.21 -11.78 4.02
C PHE A 74 -6.14 -11.83 2.48
N ARG A 75 -7.21 -12.29 1.84
CA ARG A 75 -7.33 -12.31 0.38
C ARG A 75 -7.73 -10.92 -0.13
N ASP A 76 -7.44 -10.66 -1.40
CA ASP A 76 -7.68 -9.37 -2.07
C ASP A 76 -8.66 -9.52 -3.25
N PRO A 77 -9.96 -9.75 -2.99
CA PRO A 77 -10.97 -9.86 -4.03
C PRO A 77 -11.20 -8.54 -4.78
N LEU A 78 -10.94 -7.40 -4.14
CA LEU A 78 -11.05 -6.09 -4.79
C LEU A 78 -9.99 -5.89 -5.87
N GLY A 79 -8.73 -6.21 -5.58
CA GLY A 79 -7.66 -6.18 -6.56
C GLY A 79 -7.89 -7.18 -7.68
N GLU A 80 -8.42 -8.37 -7.40
CA GLU A 80 -8.81 -9.34 -8.45
C GLU A 80 -9.92 -8.78 -9.35
N LEU A 81 -10.98 -8.21 -8.78
CA LEU A 81 -12.05 -7.57 -9.54
C LEU A 81 -11.53 -6.41 -10.38
N PHE A 82 -10.65 -5.58 -9.80
CA PHE A 82 -10.03 -4.45 -10.49
C PHE A 82 -9.20 -4.90 -11.69
N MET A 83 -8.35 -5.91 -11.51
CA MET A 83 -7.52 -6.48 -12.56
C MET A 83 -8.36 -7.07 -13.70
N GLN A 84 -9.43 -7.81 -13.36
CA GLN A 84 -10.25 -8.53 -14.34
C GLN A 84 -11.24 -7.64 -15.10
N ALA A 85 -11.82 -6.63 -14.44
CA ALA A 85 -12.95 -5.89 -15.01
C ALA A 85 -12.64 -4.43 -15.34
N ILE A 86 -11.64 -3.83 -14.69
CA ILE A 86 -11.43 -2.38 -14.69
C ILE A 86 -10.12 -2.01 -15.39
N SER A 87 -9.00 -2.46 -14.83
CA SER A 87 -7.67 -2.15 -15.37
C SER A 87 -7.50 -2.74 -16.76
N ASN A 88 -7.73 -4.05 -16.93
CA ASN A 88 -7.36 -4.75 -18.17
C ASN A 88 -5.90 -4.47 -18.61
N GLY A 89 -5.01 -4.10 -17.67
CA GLY A 89 -3.63 -3.68 -17.95
C GLY A 89 -3.46 -2.23 -18.43
N HIS A 90 -4.52 -1.43 -18.49
CA HIS A 90 -4.43 -0.01 -18.79
C HIS A 90 -3.61 0.72 -17.71
N ASN A 91 -2.88 1.75 -18.13
CA ASN A 91 -1.94 2.52 -17.29
C ASN A 91 -0.80 1.69 -16.67
N GLY A 92 -0.57 0.45 -17.12
CA GLY A 92 0.50 -0.41 -16.59
C GLY A 92 0.28 -0.85 -15.14
N GLN A 93 -0.95 -0.80 -14.65
CA GLN A 93 -1.29 -1.22 -13.28
C GLN A 93 -1.40 -2.73 -13.23
N PHE A 94 -0.32 -3.38 -12.77
CA PHE A 94 -0.25 -4.83 -12.57
C PHE A 94 -0.20 -5.11 -11.08
N SER A 95 -1.22 -5.78 -10.56
CA SER A 95 -1.23 -6.23 -9.17
C SER A 95 -0.29 -7.42 -8.99
N THR A 96 0.46 -7.43 -7.89
CA THR A 96 1.33 -8.56 -7.56
C THR A 96 0.50 -9.82 -7.31
N PRO A 97 0.79 -10.99 -7.90
CA PRO A 97 0.06 -12.22 -7.60
C PRO A 97 0.21 -12.63 -6.12
N THR A 98 -0.86 -13.16 -5.51
CA THR A 98 -0.87 -13.55 -4.08
C THR A 98 0.30 -14.46 -3.68
N PRO A 99 0.68 -15.50 -4.43
CA PRO A 99 1.82 -16.35 -4.04
C PRO A 99 3.15 -15.58 -3.97
N ILE A 100 3.32 -14.56 -4.81
CA ILE A 100 4.52 -13.71 -4.79
C ILE A 100 4.47 -12.78 -3.58
N ALA A 101 3.31 -12.23 -3.24
CA ALA A 101 3.13 -11.42 -2.04
C ALA A 101 3.42 -12.20 -0.76
N ASP A 102 2.86 -13.41 -0.64
CA ASP A 102 3.09 -14.29 0.50
C ASP A 102 4.58 -14.67 0.62
N MET A 103 5.23 -15.03 -0.49
CA MET A 103 6.66 -15.33 -0.51
C MET A 103 7.50 -14.14 -0.05
N MET A 104 7.25 -12.94 -0.59
CA MET A 104 7.98 -11.72 -0.24
C MET A 104 7.80 -11.34 1.23
N ALA A 105 6.59 -11.51 1.78
CA ALA A 105 6.32 -11.30 3.20
C ALA A 105 7.10 -12.29 4.07
N MET A 106 7.10 -13.58 3.73
CA MET A 106 7.84 -14.62 4.47
C MET A 106 9.36 -14.35 4.48
N MET A 107 9.91 -13.83 3.38
CA MET A 107 11.33 -13.51 3.29
C MET A 107 11.73 -12.28 4.12
N GLN A 108 10.86 -11.28 4.24
CA GLN A 108 11.20 -9.99 4.89
C GLN A 108 10.76 -9.88 6.34
N MET A 109 9.71 -10.61 6.74
CA MET A 109 9.13 -10.45 8.06
C MET A 109 9.99 -11.04 9.18
N GLY A 110 10.81 -12.08 8.93
CA GLY A 110 11.65 -12.66 9.98
C GLY A 110 10.86 -12.96 11.26
N ASP A 111 11.40 -12.61 12.43
CA ASP A 111 10.72 -12.80 13.71
C ASP A 111 9.56 -11.82 13.91
N VAL A 112 8.45 -12.36 14.42
CA VAL A 112 7.21 -11.62 14.72
C VAL A 112 7.41 -10.75 15.96
N SER A 113 7.17 -9.44 15.82
CA SER A 113 7.20 -8.49 16.94
C SER A 113 6.06 -7.49 16.85
N ASP A 114 5.43 -7.22 17.99
CA ASP A 114 4.30 -6.29 18.07
C ASP A 114 4.70 -4.86 17.73
N GLY A 115 3.82 -4.16 17.01
CA GLY A 115 4.04 -2.76 16.64
C GLY A 115 5.11 -2.53 15.57
N ARG A 116 5.61 -3.60 14.93
CA ARG A 116 6.52 -3.48 13.78
C ARG A 116 5.86 -2.65 12.68
N ARG A 117 6.63 -1.71 12.12
CA ARG A 117 6.18 -0.84 11.03
C ARG A 117 6.57 -1.44 9.70
N ILE A 118 5.62 -1.56 8.78
CA ILE A 118 5.80 -2.15 7.46
C ILE A 118 5.35 -1.13 6.44
N ASN A 119 6.17 -0.86 5.43
CA ASN A 119 5.87 0.16 4.43
C ASN A 119 5.90 -0.44 3.02
N ASP A 120 4.88 -0.15 2.21
CA ASP A 120 4.82 -0.41 0.79
C ASP A 120 4.61 0.90 0.01
N PRO A 121 5.65 1.45 -0.66
CA PRO A 121 5.61 2.76 -1.30
C PRO A 121 4.89 2.81 -2.66
N ALA A 122 4.36 1.68 -3.14
CA ALA A 122 3.54 1.58 -4.36
C ALA A 122 2.50 0.46 -4.16
N CYS A 123 1.64 0.64 -3.16
CA CYS A 123 0.93 -0.47 -2.53
C CYS A 123 -0.17 -1.11 -3.39
N GLY A 124 -0.62 -0.47 -4.47
CA GLY A 124 -1.74 -0.93 -5.28
C GLY A 124 -2.98 -1.15 -4.40
N SER A 125 -3.58 -2.33 -4.51
CA SER A 125 -4.70 -2.78 -3.65
C SER A 125 -4.30 -3.10 -2.20
N GLY A 126 -3.03 -2.95 -1.81
CA GLY A 126 -2.54 -3.26 -0.46
C GLY A 126 -2.24 -4.76 -0.25
N ARG A 127 -2.19 -5.57 -1.31
CA ARG A 127 -2.01 -7.02 -1.21
C ARG A 127 -0.73 -7.45 -0.51
N MET A 128 0.37 -6.70 -0.66
CA MET A 128 1.60 -6.93 0.09
C MET A 128 1.44 -6.67 1.59
N LEU A 129 0.70 -5.62 1.95
CA LEU A 129 0.38 -5.30 3.35
C LEU A 129 -0.50 -6.39 3.96
N LEU A 130 -1.48 -6.90 3.21
CA LEU A 130 -2.30 -8.05 3.62
C LEU A 130 -1.45 -9.31 3.85
N ALA A 131 -0.52 -9.62 2.94
CA ALA A 131 0.39 -10.75 3.09
C ALA A 131 1.28 -10.62 4.34
N ALA A 132 1.74 -9.41 4.65
CA ALA A 132 2.50 -9.16 5.87
C ALA A 132 1.62 -9.27 7.14
N ALA A 133 0.38 -8.78 7.09
CA ALA A 133 -0.58 -8.86 8.18
C ALA A 133 -1.01 -10.30 8.48
N LYS A 134 -1.03 -11.18 7.47
CA LYS A 134 -1.26 -12.62 7.61
C LYS A 134 -0.20 -13.29 8.50
N LEU A 135 1.05 -12.80 8.47
CA LEU A 135 2.14 -13.27 9.32
C LEU A 135 2.14 -12.58 10.68
N ASN A 136 1.86 -11.28 10.71
CA ASN A 136 1.76 -10.52 11.95
C ASN A 136 0.70 -9.41 11.89
N ARG A 137 -0.46 -9.69 12.47
CA ARG A 137 -1.61 -8.79 12.51
C ARG A 137 -1.41 -7.57 13.42
N SER A 138 -0.50 -7.63 14.39
CA SER A 138 -0.21 -6.51 15.31
C SER A 138 0.76 -5.48 14.72
N SER A 139 1.16 -5.66 13.45
CA SER A 139 1.99 -4.70 12.72
C SER A 139 1.23 -3.41 12.41
N LEU A 140 1.96 -2.29 12.38
CA LEU A 140 1.48 -1.02 11.84
C LEU A 140 1.81 -0.97 10.35
N LEU A 141 0.79 -0.91 9.50
CA LEU A 141 0.93 -1.07 8.05
C LEU A 141 0.83 0.29 7.34
N TYR A 142 1.81 0.60 6.52
CA TYR A 142 1.93 1.87 5.83
C TYR A 142 1.96 1.59 4.32
N GLY A 143 1.09 2.24 3.56
CA GLY A 143 1.04 2.10 2.11
C GLY A 143 1.00 3.45 1.44
N ALA A 144 1.65 3.59 0.30
CA ALA A 144 1.49 4.77 -0.55
C ALA A 144 1.24 4.36 -2.00
N ASP A 145 0.40 5.11 -2.70
CA ASP A 145 0.19 4.92 -4.13
C ASP A 145 -0.09 6.24 -4.84
N LEU A 146 0.23 6.29 -6.13
CA LEU A 146 -0.02 7.43 -6.98
C LEU A 146 -1.47 7.49 -7.46
N ASP A 147 -2.15 6.34 -7.58
CA ASP A 147 -3.55 6.27 -7.95
C ASP A 147 -4.43 6.25 -6.69
N ILE A 148 -5.33 7.22 -6.60
CA ILE A 148 -6.31 7.29 -5.51
C ILE A 148 -7.25 6.07 -5.45
N THR A 149 -7.52 5.43 -6.59
CA THR A 149 -8.32 4.20 -6.66
C THR A 149 -7.60 3.06 -5.96
N CYS A 150 -6.29 2.90 -6.20
CA CYS A 150 -5.43 1.96 -5.49
C CYS A 150 -5.42 2.25 -3.99
N CYS A 151 -5.22 3.52 -3.60
CA CYS A 151 -5.26 3.94 -2.21
C CYS A 151 -6.58 3.55 -1.52
N LYS A 152 -7.72 3.80 -2.17
CA LYS A 152 -9.05 3.45 -1.63
C LYS A 152 -9.27 1.94 -1.53
N MET A 153 -8.79 1.15 -2.50
CA MET A 153 -8.82 -0.32 -2.42
C MET A 153 -7.99 -0.83 -1.25
N SER A 154 -6.76 -0.32 -1.11
CA SER A 154 -5.85 -0.66 0.00
C SER A 154 -6.46 -0.30 1.35
N LEU A 155 -7.01 0.90 1.47
CA LEU A 155 -7.73 1.37 2.64
C LEU A 155 -8.89 0.43 3.01
N PHE A 156 -9.74 0.08 2.04
CA PHE A 156 -10.89 -0.81 2.29
C PHE A 156 -10.44 -2.22 2.70
N ASN A 157 -9.41 -2.77 2.05
CA ASN A 157 -8.82 -4.06 2.39
C ASN A 157 -8.28 -4.07 3.83
N MET A 158 -7.63 -2.99 4.26
CA MET A 158 -7.16 -2.84 5.64
C MET A 158 -8.32 -2.74 6.64
N LEU A 159 -9.36 -1.97 6.32
CA LEU A 159 -10.55 -1.82 7.16
C LEU A 159 -11.29 -3.15 7.36
N LEU A 160 -11.56 -3.89 6.28
CA LEU A 160 -12.21 -5.20 6.36
C LEU A 160 -11.45 -6.20 7.21
N ASN A 161 -10.11 -6.10 7.19
CA ASN A 161 -9.24 -6.93 7.99
C ASN A 161 -8.92 -6.30 9.35
N SER A 162 -9.60 -5.25 9.81
CA SER A 162 -9.37 -4.53 11.08
C SER A 162 -7.89 -4.23 11.37
N LEU A 163 -7.15 -3.82 10.34
CA LEU A 163 -5.73 -3.51 10.41
C LEU A 163 -5.51 -2.05 10.75
N THR A 164 -4.41 -1.74 11.42
CA THR A 164 -4.05 -0.38 11.85
C THR A 164 -2.88 0.17 11.04
N GLY A 165 -2.92 1.46 10.71
CA GLY A 165 -1.87 2.06 9.90
C GLY A 165 -2.26 3.31 9.13
N GLU A 166 -1.65 3.48 7.95
CA GLU A 166 -1.86 4.65 7.09
C GLU A 166 -1.76 4.28 5.61
N ILE A 167 -2.68 4.79 4.79
CA ILE A 167 -2.55 4.79 3.33
C ILE A 167 -2.40 6.24 2.84
N ALA A 168 -1.38 6.53 2.05
CA ALA A 168 -1.09 7.85 1.50
C ALA A 168 -1.28 7.89 -0.02
N HIS A 169 -2.15 8.78 -0.50
CA HIS A 169 -2.17 9.19 -1.90
C HIS A 169 -1.02 10.17 -2.11
N MET A 170 0.05 9.71 -2.72
CA MET A 170 1.26 10.49 -2.93
C MET A 170 2.11 9.94 -4.08
N ASN A 171 2.91 10.82 -4.68
CA ASN A 171 4.03 10.38 -5.50
C ASN A 171 5.23 10.14 -4.57
N THR A 172 5.58 8.88 -4.33
CA THR A 172 6.67 8.49 -3.43
C THR A 172 8.05 8.89 -3.96
N LEU A 173 8.25 8.97 -5.28
CA LEU A 173 9.52 9.38 -5.87
C LEU A 173 9.79 10.88 -5.74
N SER A 174 8.78 11.72 -6.01
CA SER A 174 8.90 13.18 -5.87
C SER A 174 8.56 13.69 -4.47
N ASN A 175 8.17 12.79 -3.57
CA ASN A 175 7.68 13.10 -2.22
C ASN A 175 6.49 14.09 -2.20
N ARG A 176 5.71 14.13 -3.29
CA ARG A 176 4.53 14.99 -3.41
C ARG A 176 3.32 14.30 -2.76
N PHE A 177 2.92 14.79 -1.60
CA PHE A 177 1.76 14.31 -0.86
C PHE A 177 0.47 15.00 -1.34
N TYR A 178 -0.62 14.26 -1.44
CA TYR A 178 -1.94 14.80 -1.79
C TYR A 178 -2.94 14.65 -0.64
N ARG A 179 -3.02 13.45 -0.04
CA ARG A 179 -3.94 13.13 1.07
C ARG A 179 -3.52 11.83 1.75
N GLY A 180 -3.78 11.71 3.04
CA GLY A 180 -3.60 10.48 3.80
C GLY A 180 -4.88 9.98 4.45
N PHE A 181 -4.91 8.68 4.70
CA PHE A 181 -5.97 7.96 5.38
C PHE A 181 -5.36 7.22 6.56
N LYS A 182 -5.61 7.69 7.78
CA LYS A 182 -5.19 6.99 8.99
C LYS A 182 -6.26 5.98 9.38
N ILE A 183 -5.85 4.77 9.70
CA ILE A 183 -6.72 3.63 9.98
C ILE A 183 -6.48 3.18 11.42
N ASP A 184 -7.56 3.04 12.18
CA ASP A 184 -7.52 2.66 13.58
C ASP A 184 -8.79 1.88 13.95
N ASN A 185 -8.80 1.28 15.14
CA ASN A 185 -9.91 0.48 15.63
C ASN A 185 -10.40 1.03 16.97
N VAL A 186 -11.72 1.06 17.17
CA VAL A 186 -12.34 1.40 18.45
C VAL A 186 -13.11 0.19 18.98
N LEU A 187 -13.05 -0.04 20.29
CA LEU A 187 -13.84 -1.09 20.93
C LEU A 187 -15.26 -0.55 21.21
N VAL A 188 -16.26 -1.15 20.58
CA VAL A 188 -17.68 -0.83 20.77
C VAL A 188 -18.42 -2.12 21.07
N ASP A 189 -19.07 -2.19 22.23
CA ASP A 189 -19.84 -3.36 22.68
C ASP A 189 -19.06 -4.70 22.62
N GLY A 190 -17.75 -4.65 22.86
CA GLY A 190 -16.87 -5.83 22.81
C GLY A 190 -16.35 -6.20 21.42
N PHE A 191 -16.73 -5.45 20.38
CA PHE A 191 -16.27 -5.65 19.01
C PHE A 191 -15.28 -4.56 18.60
N HIS A 192 -14.20 -4.95 17.92
CA HIS A 192 -13.27 -4.01 17.32
C HIS A 192 -13.87 -3.46 16.01
N MET A 193 -14.33 -2.22 16.07
CA MET A 193 -14.88 -1.50 14.92
C MET A 193 -13.78 -0.69 14.24
N PRO A 194 -13.38 -1.05 13.00
CA PRO A 194 -12.39 -0.29 12.25
C PRO A 194 -12.99 1.02 11.74
N TYR A 195 -12.19 2.07 11.72
CA TYR A 195 -12.55 3.35 11.11
C TYR A 195 -11.33 3.99 10.47
N TYR A 196 -11.56 5.00 9.64
CA TYR A 196 -10.48 5.85 9.13
C TYR A 196 -10.78 7.34 9.30
N THR A 197 -9.70 8.13 9.37
CA THR A 197 -9.74 9.59 9.32
C THR A 197 -8.88 10.08 8.17
N GLU A 198 -9.38 11.08 7.43
CA GLU A 198 -8.62 11.73 6.36
C GLU A 198 -7.80 12.89 6.90
N PHE A 199 -6.65 13.14 6.28
CA PHE A 199 -5.83 14.32 6.56
C PHE A 199 -5.11 14.79 5.31
N THR A 200 -4.80 16.09 5.25
CA THR A 200 -4.16 16.73 4.10
C THR A 200 -2.77 17.27 4.40
N GLU A 201 -2.44 17.41 5.68
CA GLU A 201 -1.18 17.96 6.14
C GLU A 201 -0.11 16.87 6.05
N PRO A 202 0.89 17.00 5.17
CA PRO A 202 1.91 15.98 4.97
C PRO A 202 2.71 15.68 6.23
N GLU A 203 2.84 16.63 7.15
CA GLU A 203 3.54 16.48 8.42
C GLU A 203 2.87 15.49 9.38
N LEU A 204 1.61 15.14 9.13
CA LEU A 204 0.87 14.11 9.87
C LEU A 204 1.14 12.70 9.33
N SER A 205 1.64 12.58 8.10
CA SER A 205 1.99 11.29 7.48
C SER A 205 3.27 10.73 8.08
N TYR A 206 3.30 9.41 8.29
CA TYR A 206 4.52 8.68 8.64
C TYR A 206 5.38 8.36 7.40
N ILE A 207 4.78 8.33 6.22
CA ILE A 207 5.41 7.92 4.95
C ILE A 207 6.05 9.13 4.25
N TRP A 208 5.47 10.32 4.41
CA TRP A 208 6.01 11.54 3.83
C TRP A 208 7.39 11.89 4.39
N LEU A 209 8.36 12.08 3.48
CA LEU A 209 9.74 12.38 3.86
C LEU A 209 9.84 13.82 4.34
N ARG A 210 10.25 13.99 5.59
CA ARG A 210 10.53 15.32 6.16
C ARG A 210 11.80 15.89 5.55
N PRO A 211 11.85 17.19 5.26
CA PRO A 211 13.10 17.85 4.88
C PRO A 211 14.17 17.54 5.94
N LEU A 212 15.32 17.04 5.51
CA LEU A 212 16.46 16.88 6.40
C LEU A 212 16.80 18.26 6.96
N LYS A 213 16.76 18.40 8.29
CA LYS A 213 17.44 19.52 8.94
C LYS A 213 18.92 19.32 8.65
N VAL A 214 19.43 19.98 7.62
CA VAL A 214 20.86 20.09 7.40
C VAL A 214 21.38 20.85 8.61
N GLN A 215 21.90 20.12 9.61
CA GLN A 215 22.83 20.75 10.54
C GLN A 215 23.96 21.26 9.65
N GLU A 216 24.25 22.56 9.73
CA GLU A 216 25.50 23.08 9.17
C GLU A 216 26.64 22.32 9.83
N VAL A 217 27.08 21.23 9.18
CA VAL A 217 28.30 20.55 9.55
C VAL A 217 29.39 21.54 9.15
N LYS A 218 29.89 22.31 10.12
CA LYS A 218 31.13 23.06 9.92
C LYS A 218 32.13 22.07 9.32
N PRO A 219 32.69 22.35 8.13
CA PRO A 219 33.62 21.42 7.51
C PRO A 219 34.73 21.13 8.51
N LYS A 220 34.95 19.86 8.84
CA LYS A 220 36.06 19.43 9.72
C LYS A 220 37.45 19.71 9.13
N PHE A 221 37.48 20.22 7.89
CA PHE A 221 38.68 20.54 7.14
C PHE A 221 38.75 22.05 6.94
N ASP A 222 39.35 22.75 7.90
CA ASP A 222 39.72 24.17 7.75
C ASP A 222 40.96 24.36 6.87
N LYS A 223 41.66 23.27 6.53
CA LYS A 223 42.89 23.30 5.72
C LYS A 223 42.66 22.56 4.40
N PRO A 224 42.99 23.18 3.24
CA PRO A 224 43.04 22.47 1.97
C PRO A 224 43.96 21.24 2.07
N PHE A 225 43.56 20.14 1.46
CA PHE A 225 44.43 18.98 1.30
C PHE A 225 45.68 19.40 0.51
N GLU A 226 46.86 19.32 1.13
CA GLU A 226 48.11 19.47 0.40
C GLU A 226 48.47 18.14 -0.26
N PRO A 227 48.49 18.05 -1.61
CA PRO A 227 48.86 16.83 -2.29
C PRO A 227 50.33 16.50 -2.01
N ILE A 228 50.57 15.42 -1.28
CA ILE A 228 51.92 14.88 -1.07
C ILE A 228 52.32 14.16 -2.36
N ARG A 229 53.33 14.68 -3.07
CA ARG A 229 53.92 13.97 -4.20
C ARG A 229 54.67 12.73 -3.69
N SER A 230 54.40 11.57 -4.30
CA SER A 230 55.20 10.37 -4.05
C SER A 230 56.65 10.61 -4.48
N VAL A 231 57.61 10.28 -3.61
CA VAL A 231 59.04 10.45 -3.90
C VAL A 231 59.53 9.42 -4.94
N GLN A 232 58.77 8.35 -5.15
CA GLN A 232 59.08 7.31 -6.12
C GLN A 232 58.17 7.42 -7.34
N ALA A 233 58.79 7.41 -8.53
CA ALA A 233 58.10 7.28 -9.80
C ALA A 233 57.56 5.85 -9.91
N ILE A 234 56.24 5.70 -9.93
CA ILE A 234 55.60 4.41 -10.19
C ILE A 234 55.62 4.20 -11.71
N THR A 235 56.55 3.38 -12.20
CA THR A 235 56.49 2.83 -13.56
C THR A 235 55.47 1.69 -13.58
N GLY A 236 54.19 2.02 -13.71
CA GLY A 236 53.13 1.03 -13.86
C GLY A 236 53.03 0.52 -15.29
N VAL A 237 53.23 -0.78 -15.51
CA VAL A 237 52.76 -1.44 -16.74
C VAL A 237 51.27 -1.73 -16.55
N GLN A 238 50.45 -1.22 -17.47
CA GLN A 238 49.00 -1.38 -17.44
C GLN A 238 48.61 -2.83 -17.77
N GLY A 239 48.29 -3.63 -16.75
CA GLY A 239 47.74 -4.98 -16.94
C GLY A 239 46.29 -4.91 -17.42
N SER A 240 45.95 -5.59 -18.52
CA SER A 240 44.57 -5.73 -18.99
C SER A 240 43.83 -6.82 -18.21
N LEU A 241 42.55 -6.58 -17.94
CA LEU A 241 41.69 -7.39 -17.08
C LEU A 241 41.20 -8.72 -17.74
N PHE A 242 41.92 -9.27 -18.72
CA PHE A 242 41.46 -10.38 -19.58
C PHE A 242 42.42 -11.59 -19.64
N LEU A 243 43.07 -11.95 -18.54
CA LEU A 243 43.77 -13.24 -18.44
C LEU A 243 43.50 -13.92 -17.09
N ALA A 244 42.30 -14.46 -16.95
CA ALA A 244 41.98 -15.45 -15.92
C ALA A 244 41.22 -16.63 -16.58
N ILE A 245 41.91 -17.38 -17.44
CA ILE A 245 41.55 -18.76 -17.74
C ILE A 245 42.82 -19.58 -17.56
N ALA A 246 42.99 -20.15 -16.37
CA ALA A 246 43.98 -21.18 -16.12
C ALA A 246 43.28 -22.55 -16.20
N PRO A 247 43.71 -23.47 -17.09
CA PRO A 247 43.43 -24.88 -16.92
C PRO A 247 44.56 -25.51 -16.10
N GLY A 248 44.25 -26.27 -15.05
CA GLY A 248 45.29 -26.99 -14.31
C GLY A 248 44.87 -27.55 -12.96
N PHE A 249 43.94 -28.50 -12.96
CA PHE A 249 43.86 -29.49 -11.89
C PHE A 249 44.96 -30.53 -12.12
N SER A 250 45.93 -30.65 -11.19
CA SER A 250 46.69 -31.88 -10.99
C SER A 250 47.47 -31.88 -9.65
N HIS A 251 47.09 -32.83 -8.78
CA HIS A 251 47.88 -33.55 -7.77
C HIS A 251 48.78 -32.77 -6.78
N LEU A 252 48.36 -32.71 -5.50
CA LEU A 252 48.80 -33.58 -4.39
C LEU A 252 48.00 -33.24 -3.12
#